data_AF-A0A2K5M533-F1
#
_entry.id   AF-A0A2K5M533-F1
#
_cell.length_a   1.000
_cell.length_b   1.000
_cell.length_c   1.000
_cell.angle_alpha   90.00
_cell.angle_beta   90.00
_cell.angle_gamma   90.00
#
_symmetry.space_group_name_H-M   'P 1'
#
loop_
_entity.id
_entity.type
_entity.pdbx_description
1 polymer ?
#
loop_
_entity_poly.entity_id
_entity_poly.type
_entity_poly.pdbx_seq_one_letter_code
_entity_poly.pdbx_strand_id
1 'polypeptide(L)'
;MPEGPELHLASQFVNEACGALVFGGCVEKSSVSRNPEVPFESSAYRISASARGKELRLILSPLPGAQPPQEPLALVFRFGMSGSFQLVPREELPRHAHLRFYTAPPGPQLALCFVDVRRFGHWDLGGKWQPGRGPCVLQEYEQFRENVLRNLADKAFDRPICEALLDQRFFNGIGNYLRAEILYRLKIPPFEKARSVLETLQQHRPSLKLTLSQKIKAKLQNPDLLELCHSVPKEVVQLGGKGYGSESGEEDFAAFRAWLRCYGMPGMSSLQDRHGRTIWFQGDPGPLAPKGRKSRKKKSKATQPSPEDRVEDPLPPSKALSRTRRAKRHLPERTATQRPEGTSLQQDPEVPTVPKKGRRKGRQAASGHRRPRKVKADTPSLDPEGTSAS
;
A
#
# COMPACT_ATOMS: atom_id res chain seq x y z
N MET A 1 7.36 1.28 -2.36
CA MET A 1 5.97 1.18 -1.85
C MET A 1 5.33 2.51 -2.12
N PRO A 2 4.20 2.55 -2.84
CA PRO A 2 3.50 3.80 -3.14
C PRO A 2 2.86 4.39 -1.89
N GLU A 3 2.73 5.71 -1.90
CA GLU A 3 2.14 6.53 -0.86
C GLU A 3 1.01 7.37 -1.48
N GLY A 4 0.42 8.30 -0.74
CA GLY A 4 -0.74 9.09 -1.20
C GLY A 4 -0.58 9.71 -2.61
N PRO A 5 0.56 10.34 -2.94
CA PRO A 5 0.78 10.94 -4.26
C PRO A 5 0.68 9.94 -5.41
N GLU A 6 1.32 8.77 -5.27
CA GLU A 6 1.31 7.77 -6.35
C GLU A 6 -0.08 7.19 -6.62
N LEU A 7 -0.93 7.00 -5.61
CA LEU A 7 -2.31 6.57 -5.82
C LEU A 7 -3.17 7.68 -6.44
N HIS A 8 -2.92 8.93 -6.10
CA HIS A 8 -3.64 10.07 -6.67
C HIS A 8 -3.32 10.26 -8.15
N LEU A 9 -2.03 10.27 -8.50
CA LEU A 9 -1.56 10.35 -9.89
C LEU A 9 -2.02 9.14 -10.72
N ALA A 10 -2.00 7.93 -10.14
CA ALA A 10 -2.57 6.74 -10.77
C ALA A 10 -4.06 6.89 -11.12
N SER A 11 -4.84 7.52 -10.23
CA SER A 11 -6.26 7.78 -10.47
C SER A 11 -6.47 8.87 -11.51
N GLN A 12 -5.59 9.87 -11.59
CA GLN A 12 -5.63 10.90 -12.61
C GLN A 12 -5.33 10.29 -13.99
N PHE A 13 -4.22 9.55 -14.13
CA PHE A 13 -3.85 8.82 -15.34
C PHE A 13 -4.99 7.94 -15.87
N VAL A 14 -5.64 7.14 -15.00
CA VAL A 14 -6.75 6.29 -15.46
C VAL A 14 -7.91 7.13 -16.01
N ASN A 15 -8.28 8.24 -15.35
CA ASN A 15 -9.37 9.10 -15.84
C ASN A 15 -9.02 9.80 -17.17
N GLU A 16 -7.79 10.27 -17.32
CA GLU A 16 -7.31 10.95 -18.52
C GLU A 16 -7.20 9.96 -19.70
N ALA A 17 -6.50 8.84 -19.51
CA ALA A 17 -6.26 7.84 -20.55
C ALA A 17 -7.54 7.05 -20.92
N CYS A 18 -8.46 6.81 -19.98
CA CYS A 18 -9.71 6.10 -20.25
C CYS A 18 -10.90 7.00 -20.58
N GLY A 19 -10.77 8.33 -20.44
CA GLY A 19 -11.90 9.27 -20.51
C GLY A 19 -12.64 9.26 -21.86
N ALA A 20 -11.94 9.01 -22.96
CA ALA A 20 -12.53 8.86 -24.29
C ALA A 20 -12.82 7.40 -24.69
N LEU A 21 -12.28 6.42 -23.97
CA LEU A 21 -12.34 5.01 -24.34
C LEU A 21 -13.66 4.34 -23.92
N VAL A 22 -14.07 3.35 -24.71
CA VAL A 22 -15.14 2.40 -24.38
C VAL A 22 -14.49 1.03 -24.23
N PHE A 23 -14.82 0.34 -23.15
CA PHE A 23 -14.37 -0.99 -22.81
C PHE A 23 -15.49 -2.01 -23.06
N GLY A 24 -15.14 -3.28 -23.28
CA GLY A 24 -16.11 -4.32 -23.61
C GLY A 24 -15.68 -5.73 -23.20
N GLY A 25 -16.67 -6.61 -23.05
CA GLY A 25 -16.49 -8.01 -22.63
C GLY A 25 -16.26 -8.17 -21.13
N CYS A 26 -15.64 -9.29 -20.76
CA CYS A 26 -15.34 -9.64 -19.37
C CYS A 26 -14.08 -8.95 -18.83
N VAL A 27 -14.01 -8.80 -17.52
CA VAL A 27 -12.76 -8.44 -16.82
C VAL A 27 -11.93 -9.70 -16.59
N GLU A 28 -10.72 -9.77 -17.12
CA GLU A 28 -9.88 -10.97 -17.00
C GLU A 28 -8.86 -10.88 -15.87
N LYS A 29 -8.84 -11.87 -14.98
CA LYS A 29 -7.74 -12.08 -14.02
C LYS A 29 -6.72 -13.08 -14.59
N SER A 30 -5.44 -12.90 -14.28
CA SER A 30 -4.43 -13.97 -14.49
C SER A 30 -4.68 -15.16 -13.55
N SER A 31 -4.50 -16.39 -14.03
CA SER A 31 -4.64 -17.62 -13.24
C SER A 31 -3.73 -17.68 -11.99
N VAL A 32 -2.56 -17.05 -12.07
CA VAL A 32 -1.54 -17.01 -11.01
C VAL A 32 -1.80 -15.97 -9.89
N SER A 33 -2.83 -15.13 -10.05
CA SER A 33 -3.26 -14.16 -9.04
C SER A 33 -4.23 -14.77 -8.04
N ARG A 34 -3.96 -14.56 -6.75
CA ARG A 34 -4.78 -15.01 -5.61
C ARG A 34 -5.87 -14.02 -5.18
N ASN A 35 -5.97 -12.88 -5.87
CA ASN A 35 -7.03 -11.90 -5.66
C ASN A 35 -8.36 -12.43 -6.27
N PRO A 36 -9.53 -11.91 -5.86
CA PRO A 36 -10.82 -12.40 -6.36
C PRO A 36 -10.97 -12.21 -7.88
N GLU A 37 -11.71 -13.12 -8.51
CA GLU A 37 -12.28 -12.89 -9.85
C GLU A 37 -13.21 -11.68 -9.82
N VAL A 38 -13.38 -11.02 -10.97
CA VAL A 38 -14.26 -9.86 -11.13
C VAL A 38 -15.47 -10.31 -11.98
N PRO A 39 -16.63 -10.64 -11.35
CA PRO A 39 -17.82 -11.06 -12.09
C PRO A 39 -18.49 -9.83 -12.71
N PHE A 40 -18.00 -9.44 -13.89
CA PHE A 40 -18.49 -8.32 -14.67
C PHE A 40 -18.30 -8.59 -16.16
N GLU A 41 -19.38 -8.46 -16.92
CA GLU A 41 -19.40 -8.54 -18.37
C GLU A 41 -20.33 -7.45 -18.91
N SER A 42 -19.88 -6.69 -19.90
CA SER A 42 -20.71 -5.69 -20.58
C SER A 42 -20.13 -5.38 -21.95
N SER A 43 -20.96 -5.30 -22.99
CA SER A 43 -20.53 -5.02 -24.36
C SER A 43 -19.93 -3.62 -24.54
N ALA A 44 -20.33 -2.66 -23.70
CA ALA A 44 -19.87 -1.29 -23.73
C ALA A 44 -19.93 -0.65 -22.34
N TYR A 45 -18.78 -0.33 -21.74
CA TYR A 45 -18.68 0.33 -20.45
C TYR A 45 -17.55 1.36 -20.41
N ARG A 46 -17.62 2.29 -19.45
CA ARG A 46 -16.55 3.25 -19.15
C ARG A 46 -15.84 2.88 -17.86
N ILE A 47 -14.56 3.22 -17.78
CA ILE A 47 -13.76 3.10 -16.55
C ILE A 47 -13.45 4.50 -16.04
N SER A 48 -13.71 4.74 -14.76
CA SER A 48 -13.25 5.93 -14.04
C SER A 48 -12.60 5.55 -12.72
N ALA A 49 -11.83 6.47 -12.14
CA ALA A 49 -11.03 6.25 -10.95
C ALA A 49 -11.17 7.38 -9.91
N SER A 50 -11.03 7.00 -8.64
CA SER A 50 -10.87 7.93 -7.51
C SER A 50 -9.79 7.41 -6.55
N ALA A 51 -9.00 8.28 -5.91
CA ALA A 51 -8.00 7.88 -4.92
C ALA A 51 -8.35 8.39 -3.51
N ARG A 52 -8.07 7.56 -2.48
CA ARG A 52 -8.23 7.94 -1.08
C ARG A 52 -7.09 7.39 -0.21
N GLY A 53 -6.10 8.23 0.07
CA GLY A 53 -4.92 7.85 0.82
C GLY A 53 -4.10 6.82 0.05
N LYS A 54 -3.94 5.60 0.58
CA LYS A 54 -3.20 4.51 -0.11
C LYS A 54 -4.10 3.49 -0.81
N GLU A 55 -5.27 3.94 -1.24
CA GLU A 55 -6.24 3.14 -1.98
C GLU A 55 -6.68 3.88 -3.24
N LEU A 56 -6.89 3.15 -4.33
CA LEU A 56 -7.49 3.64 -5.57
C LEU A 56 -8.73 2.80 -5.86
N ARG A 57 -9.85 3.45 -6.15
CA ARG A 57 -11.10 2.79 -6.53
C ARG A 57 -11.38 3.03 -8.00
N LEU A 58 -11.49 1.94 -8.77
CA LEU A 58 -12.09 1.98 -10.11
C LEU A 58 -13.60 1.84 -10.01
N ILE A 59 -14.30 2.40 -10.99
CA ILE A 59 -15.73 2.21 -11.23
C ILE A 59 -15.88 1.82 -12.70
N LEU A 60 -16.49 0.66 -12.93
CA LEU A 60 -16.87 0.14 -14.23
C LEU A 60 -18.35 0.48 -14.43
N SER A 61 -18.66 1.37 -15.37
CA SER A 61 -20.01 1.87 -15.60
C SER A 61 -20.50 1.47 -16.99
N PRO A 62 -21.39 0.48 -17.11
CA PRO A 62 -22.06 0.13 -18.37
C PRO A 62 -22.72 1.36 -19.03
N LEU A 63 -22.64 1.42 -20.35
CA LEU A 63 -23.28 2.47 -21.14
C LEU A 63 -24.75 2.14 -21.41
N PRO A 64 -25.60 3.16 -21.66
CA PRO A 64 -26.99 2.93 -22.06
C PRO A 64 -27.08 2.00 -23.28
N GLY A 65 -27.87 0.93 -23.16
CA GLY A 65 -28.05 -0.08 -24.22
C GLY A 65 -27.01 -1.21 -24.24
N ALA A 66 -25.97 -1.16 -23.40
CA ALA A 66 -24.99 -2.25 -23.29
C ALA A 66 -25.62 -3.57 -22.81
N GLN A 67 -25.03 -4.69 -23.23
CA GLN A 67 -25.53 -6.05 -22.96
C GLN A 67 -24.40 -6.95 -22.42
N PRO A 68 -24.67 -7.88 -21.49
CA PRO A 68 -25.92 -8.07 -20.77
C PRO A 68 -26.25 -6.86 -19.86
N PRO A 69 -27.49 -6.74 -19.34
CA PRO A 69 -27.83 -5.75 -18.33
C PRO A 69 -26.97 -5.97 -17.09
N GLN A 70 -26.20 -4.95 -16.71
CA GLN A 70 -25.16 -5.04 -15.69
C GLN A 70 -25.19 -3.77 -14.84
N GLU A 71 -25.14 -3.93 -13.51
CA GLU A 71 -25.02 -2.81 -12.58
C GLU A 71 -23.57 -2.29 -12.55
N PRO A 72 -23.34 -0.98 -12.31
CA PRO A 72 -22.00 -0.43 -12.16
C PRO A 72 -21.22 -1.12 -11.04
N LEU A 73 -20.03 -1.63 -11.35
CA LEU A 73 -19.18 -2.34 -10.40
C LEU A 73 -17.98 -1.49 -10.01
N ALA A 74 -17.80 -1.27 -8.70
CA ALA A 74 -16.59 -0.64 -8.17
C ALA A 74 -15.61 -1.69 -7.64
N LEU A 75 -14.31 -1.38 -7.73
CA LEU A 75 -13.20 -2.22 -7.29
C LEU A 75 -12.19 -1.35 -6.51
N VAL A 76 -11.77 -1.76 -5.32
CA VAL A 76 -10.79 -1.01 -4.49
C VAL A 76 -9.43 -1.71 -4.50
N PHE A 77 -8.43 -1.04 -5.05
CA PHE A 77 -7.06 -1.48 -5.21
C PHE A 77 -6.14 -0.91 -4.13
N ARG A 78 -5.22 -1.75 -3.65
CA ARG A 78 -4.05 -1.39 -2.85
C ARG A 78 -2.81 -1.93 -3.56
N PHE A 79 -1.90 -1.07 -4.00
CA PHE A 79 -0.82 -1.44 -4.94
C PHE A 79 0.33 -2.29 -4.37
N GLY A 80 0.34 -2.61 -3.08
CA GLY A 80 1.42 -3.39 -2.49
C GLY A 80 2.76 -2.65 -2.57
N MET A 81 3.75 -3.20 -3.30
CA MET A 81 5.04 -2.53 -3.53
C MET A 81 5.38 -2.24 -4.99
N SER A 82 4.74 -2.91 -5.94
CA SER A 82 5.02 -2.84 -7.39
C SER A 82 3.75 -2.82 -8.25
N GLY A 83 2.58 -2.67 -7.64
CA GLY A 83 1.32 -2.46 -8.34
C GLY A 83 1.32 -1.13 -9.10
N SER A 84 0.85 -1.19 -10.33
CA SER A 84 0.66 -0.05 -11.23
C SER A 84 -0.48 -0.35 -12.22
N PHE A 85 -1.01 0.69 -12.84
CA PHE A 85 -1.91 0.64 -13.99
C PHE A 85 -1.14 1.09 -15.21
N GLN A 86 -1.29 0.36 -16.30
CA GLN A 86 -0.70 0.66 -17.60
C GLN A 86 -1.79 0.50 -18.65
N LEU A 87 -1.84 1.40 -19.64
CA LEU A 87 -2.67 1.25 -20.82
C LEU A 87 -1.73 0.89 -21.97
N VAL A 88 -1.95 -0.28 -22.58
CA VAL A 88 -1.04 -0.86 -23.58
C VAL A 88 -1.82 -1.32 -24.83
N PRO A 89 -1.18 -1.50 -25.99
CA PRO A 89 -1.74 -2.28 -27.09
C PRO A 89 -2.15 -3.68 -26.63
N ARG A 90 -3.25 -4.22 -27.18
CA ARG A 90 -3.78 -5.55 -26.80
C ARG A 90 -2.75 -6.68 -26.97
N GLU A 91 -1.88 -6.59 -27.97
CA GLU A 91 -0.88 -7.62 -28.27
C GLU A 91 0.39 -7.50 -27.39
N GLU A 92 0.54 -6.40 -26.63
CA GLU A 92 1.73 -6.07 -25.84
C GLU A 92 1.49 -6.18 -24.32
N LEU A 93 0.68 -7.17 -23.91
CA LEU A 93 0.33 -7.35 -22.49
C LEU A 93 1.57 -7.57 -21.62
N PRO A 94 1.80 -6.73 -20.58
CA PRO A 94 2.89 -6.93 -19.64
C PRO A 94 2.83 -8.31 -18.97
N ARG A 95 3.97 -8.99 -18.86
CA ARG A 95 4.12 -10.34 -18.27
C ARG A 95 3.43 -10.51 -16.90
N HIS A 96 3.29 -9.42 -16.15
CA HIS A 96 2.71 -9.38 -14.81
C HIS A 96 1.36 -8.64 -14.73
N ALA A 97 0.64 -8.52 -15.86
CA ALA A 97 -0.72 -7.97 -15.95
C ALA A 97 -1.74 -8.93 -15.30
N HIS A 98 -1.98 -8.71 -14.00
CA HIS A 98 -2.74 -9.64 -13.16
C HIS A 98 -4.26 -9.44 -13.21
N LEU A 99 -4.73 -8.26 -13.64
CA LEU A 99 -6.13 -7.95 -13.97
C LEU A 99 -6.15 -7.07 -15.23
N ARG A 100 -7.07 -7.33 -16.17
CA ARG A 100 -7.09 -6.70 -17.50
C ARG A 100 -8.51 -6.29 -17.90
N PHE A 101 -8.63 -5.14 -18.56
CA PHE A 101 -9.85 -4.58 -19.13
C PHE A 101 -9.58 -4.19 -20.58
N TYR A 102 -10.35 -4.67 -21.55
CA TYR A 102 -10.09 -4.45 -22.99
C TYR A 102 -11.05 -3.43 -23.60
N THR A 103 -10.57 -2.68 -24.60
CA THR A 103 -11.42 -1.75 -25.37
C THR A 103 -12.42 -2.49 -26.26
N ALA A 104 -13.60 -1.91 -26.43
CA ALA A 104 -14.63 -2.40 -27.35
C ALA A 104 -14.40 -1.87 -28.77
N PRO A 105 -14.74 -2.63 -29.83
CA PRO A 105 -14.86 -2.10 -31.18
C PRO A 105 -16.05 -1.12 -31.31
N PRO A 106 -16.02 -0.14 -32.23
CA PRO A 106 -14.89 0.23 -33.09
C PRO A 106 -13.90 1.15 -32.36
N GLY A 107 -12.60 0.85 -32.43
CA GLY A 107 -11.56 1.65 -31.79
C GLY A 107 -10.20 0.95 -31.78
N PRO A 108 -9.14 1.61 -31.28
CA PRO A 108 -7.85 0.97 -31.07
C PRO A 108 -7.98 -0.16 -30.05
N GLN A 109 -7.39 -1.33 -30.35
CA GLN A 109 -7.38 -2.47 -29.43
C GLN A 109 -6.33 -2.27 -28.34
N LEU A 110 -6.77 -1.86 -27.16
CA LEU A 110 -5.96 -1.54 -26.00
C LEU A 110 -6.42 -2.37 -24.79
N ALA A 111 -5.53 -2.53 -23.81
CA ALA A 111 -5.82 -3.14 -22.53
C ALA A 111 -5.35 -2.25 -21.37
N LEU A 112 -6.28 -1.85 -20.50
CA LEU A 112 -5.91 -1.32 -19.18
C LEU A 112 -5.53 -2.51 -18.29
N CYS A 113 -4.31 -2.50 -17.79
CA CYS A 113 -3.70 -3.61 -17.05
C CYS A 113 -3.32 -3.17 -15.64
N PHE A 114 -3.79 -3.89 -14.61
CA PHE A 114 -3.16 -3.83 -13.28
C PHE A 114 -1.95 -4.76 -13.24
N VAL A 115 -0.76 -4.18 -13.28
CA VAL A 115 0.53 -4.88 -13.32
C VAL A 115 1.15 -4.91 -11.92
N ASP A 116 1.49 -6.09 -11.40
CA ASP A 116 2.20 -6.20 -10.10
C ASP A 116 3.16 -7.40 -10.04
N VAL A 117 4.42 -7.18 -10.39
CA VAL A 117 5.49 -8.19 -10.43
C VAL A 117 5.60 -9.00 -9.12
N ARG A 118 5.39 -8.36 -7.96
CA ARG A 118 5.58 -9.00 -6.64
C ARG A 118 4.32 -9.63 -6.07
N ARG A 119 3.15 -9.43 -6.67
CA ARG A 119 1.84 -9.92 -6.21
C ARG A 119 1.56 -9.58 -4.73
N PHE A 120 1.94 -8.37 -4.33
CA PHE A 120 1.63 -7.79 -3.01
C PHE A 120 0.48 -6.78 -3.09
N GLY A 121 0.07 -6.42 -4.30
CA GLY A 121 -1.13 -5.67 -4.59
C GLY A 121 -2.39 -6.54 -4.43
N HIS A 122 -3.45 -5.91 -3.96
CA HIS A 122 -4.72 -6.54 -3.66
C HIS A 122 -5.86 -5.71 -4.23
N TRP A 123 -6.97 -6.36 -4.60
CA TRP A 123 -8.21 -5.68 -4.92
C TRP A 123 -9.40 -6.36 -4.25
N ASP A 124 -10.31 -5.53 -3.73
CA ASP A 124 -11.58 -5.95 -3.15
C ASP A 124 -12.72 -5.66 -4.14
N LEU A 125 -13.74 -6.53 -4.17
CA LEU A 125 -14.99 -6.27 -4.88
C LEU A 125 -15.86 -5.27 -4.10
N GLY A 126 -16.44 -4.30 -4.81
CA GLY A 126 -17.27 -3.24 -4.26
C GLY A 126 -16.50 -1.95 -3.96
N GLY A 127 -17.24 -0.84 -3.86
CA GLY A 127 -16.67 0.51 -3.78
C GLY A 127 -16.31 1.02 -2.37
N LYS A 128 -16.21 0.12 -1.38
CA LYS A 128 -15.97 0.48 0.03
C LYS A 128 -14.47 0.56 0.33
N TRP A 129 -14.02 1.73 0.76
CA TRP A 129 -12.66 1.93 1.30
C TRP A 129 -12.39 1.01 2.50
N GLN A 130 -11.13 0.67 2.76
CA GLN A 130 -10.76 -0.24 3.84
C GLN A 130 -11.25 0.31 5.20
N PRO A 131 -12.05 -0.46 5.97
CA PRO A 131 -12.60 0.01 7.23
C PRO A 131 -11.49 0.37 8.22
N GLY A 132 -11.73 1.44 8.97
CA GLY A 132 -10.77 1.98 9.93
C GLY A 132 -9.69 2.90 9.33
N ARG A 133 -9.61 3.10 8.00
CA ARG A 133 -8.73 4.13 7.42
C ARG A 133 -9.30 5.53 7.60
N GLY A 134 -8.46 6.43 8.11
CA GLY A 134 -8.80 7.84 8.28
C GLY A 134 -8.97 8.60 6.95
N PRO A 135 -9.35 9.89 7.02
CA PRO A 135 -9.43 10.77 5.86
C PRO A 135 -8.08 10.90 5.13
N CYS A 136 -8.15 11.04 3.81
CA CYS A 136 -7.00 11.23 2.94
C CYS A 136 -6.33 12.58 3.19
N VAL A 137 -5.03 12.57 3.49
CA VAL A 137 -4.26 13.80 3.74
C VAL A 137 -4.22 14.77 2.55
N LEU A 138 -4.44 14.28 1.31
CA LEU A 138 -4.47 15.10 0.10
C LEU A 138 -5.86 15.70 -0.20
N GLN A 139 -6.93 14.90 -0.05
CA GLN A 139 -8.27 15.24 -0.56
C GLN A 139 -9.26 15.64 0.54
N GLU A 140 -8.99 15.27 1.79
CA GLU A 140 -9.90 15.44 2.94
C GLU A 140 -9.14 16.14 4.10
N TYR A 141 -8.37 17.20 3.81
CA TYR A 141 -7.42 17.79 4.76
C TYR A 141 -8.05 18.21 6.09
N GLU A 142 -9.17 18.96 6.07
CA GLU A 142 -9.80 19.43 7.30
C GLU A 142 -10.36 18.25 8.12
N GLN A 143 -10.99 17.26 7.47
CA GLN A 143 -11.47 16.06 8.14
C GLN A 143 -10.31 15.23 8.71
N PHE A 144 -9.19 15.14 7.99
CA PHE A 144 -7.94 14.52 8.47
C PHE A 144 -7.43 15.22 9.72
N ARG A 145 -7.29 16.55 9.67
CA ARG A 145 -6.79 17.37 10.78
C ARG A 145 -7.67 17.24 12.01
N GLU A 146 -8.99 17.35 11.85
CA GLU A 146 -9.95 17.12 12.93
C GLU A 146 -9.87 15.71 13.50
N ASN A 147 -9.78 14.69 12.64
CA ASN A 147 -9.69 13.28 13.07
C ASN A 147 -8.44 13.03 13.92
N VAL A 148 -7.31 13.66 13.62
CA VAL A 148 -6.11 13.58 14.48
C VAL A 148 -6.35 14.33 15.79
N LEU A 149 -6.72 15.62 15.73
CA LEU A 149 -6.80 16.49 16.90
C LEU A 149 -7.90 16.08 17.90
N ARG A 150 -9.00 15.49 17.43
CA ARG A 150 -10.10 14.97 18.27
C ARG A 150 -9.74 13.67 18.99
N ASN A 151 -8.79 12.90 18.46
CA ASN A 151 -8.44 11.56 18.95
C ASN A 151 -7.04 11.47 19.58
N LEU A 152 -6.40 12.60 19.96
CA LEU A 152 -5.04 12.57 20.54
C LEU A 152 -4.89 11.67 21.77
N ALA A 153 -5.98 11.39 22.51
CA ALA A 153 -6.01 10.43 23.60
C ALA A 153 -5.82 8.95 23.18
N ASP A 154 -5.93 8.58 21.89
CA ASP A 154 -5.68 7.21 21.41
C ASP A 154 -4.22 6.79 21.66
N LYS A 155 -4.04 5.52 22.01
CA LYS A 155 -2.74 4.87 22.25
C LYS A 155 -1.78 4.87 21.07
N ALA A 156 -2.24 5.21 19.86
CA ALA A 156 -1.38 5.54 18.71
C ALA A 156 -0.41 6.65 19.05
N PHE A 157 -0.89 7.69 19.74
CA PHE A 157 -0.13 8.90 20.02
C PHE A 157 0.82 8.75 21.23
N ASP A 158 0.79 7.61 21.93
CA ASP A 158 1.84 7.23 22.87
C ASP A 158 3.11 6.69 22.20
N ARG A 159 3.08 6.45 20.88
CA ARG A 159 4.23 5.96 20.10
C ARG A 159 5.15 7.11 19.65
N PRO A 160 6.38 6.78 19.22
CA PRO A 160 7.21 7.67 18.42
C PRO A 160 6.43 8.36 17.28
N ILE A 161 6.65 9.65 17.04
CA ILE A 161 5.96 10.39 15.97
C ILE A 161 6.20 9.77 14.59
N CYS A 162 7.42 9.26 14.32
CA CYS A 162 7.69 8.56 13.07
C CYS A 162 6.89 7.25 12.90
N GLU A 163 6.44 6.61 13.99
CA GLU A 163 5.56 5.44 13.94
C GLU A 163 4.09 5.85 13.79
N ALA A 164 3.65 6.86 14.55
CA ALA A 164 2.29 7.38 14.49
C ALA A 164 1.94 7.89 13.08
N LEU A 165 2.88 8.57 12.40
CA LEU A 165 2.74 9.00 11.00
C LEU A 165 2.52 7.85 10.00
N LEU A 166 2.77 6.59 10.37
CA LEU A 166 2.44 5.43 9.52
C LEU A 166 1.10 4.78 9.85
N ASP A 167 0.41 5.18 10.93
CA ASP A 167 -0.90 4.66 11.30
C ASP A 167 -1.98 5.20 10.36
N GLN A 168 -2.45 4.35 9.45
CA GLN A 168 -3.42 4.73 8.41
C GLN A 168 -4.83 5.02 8.96
N ARG A 169 -5.08 4.79 10.26
CA ARG A 169 -6.29 5.27 10.95
C ARG A 169 -6.32 6.79 11.09
N PHE A 170 -5.14 7.40 11.11
CA PHE A 170 -4.95 8.83 11.33
C PHE A 170 -4.30 9.52 10.12
N PHE A 171 -3.24 8.94 9.55
CA PHE A 171 -2.44 9.54 8.48
C PHE A 171 -2.58 8.75 7.16
N ASN A 172 -3.82 8.59 6.67
CA ASN A 172 -4.11 7.80 5.48
C ASN A 172 -3.51 8.47 4.22
N GLY A 173 -2.48 7.84 3.65
CA GLY A 173 -1.66 8.38 2.57
C GLY A 173 -0.18 8.50 2.94
N ILE A 174 0.16 8.81 4.19
CA ILE A 174 1.57 8.97 4.61
C ILE A 174 2.27 7.62 4.70
N GLY A 175 3.48 7.53 4.13
CA GLY A 175 4.36 6.38 4.23
C GLY A 175 5.78 6.73 4.64
N ASN A 176 6.72 5.90 4.19
CA ASN A 176 8.09 5.89 4.70
C ASN A 176 8.95 7.03 4.15
N TYR A 177 8.74 7.47 2.91
CA TYR A 177 9.45 8.64 2.40
C TYR A 177 8.78 9.93 2.91
N LEU A 178 7.45 10.02 2.87
CA LEU A 178 6.74 11.21 3.36
C LEU A 178 7.02 11.49 4.84
N ARG A 179 7.01 10.48 5.73
CA ARG A 179 7.32 10.72 7.15
C ARG A 179 8.73 11.29 7.37
N ALA A 180 9.70 10.90 6.55
CA ALA A 180 11.08 11.37 6.67
C ALA A 180 11.19 12.83 6.20
N GLU A 181 10.60 13.17 5.04
CA GLU A 181 10.57 14.54 4.55
C GLU A 181 9.80 15.47 5.49
N ILE A 182 8.59 15.10 5.91
CA ILE A 182 7.74 15.90 6.81
C ILE A 182 8.46 16.22 8.13
N LEU A 183 9.01 15.22 8.81
CA LEU A 183 9.74 15.45 10.07
C LEU A 183 11.02 16.28 9.85
N TYR A 184 11.71 16.09 8.73
CA TYR A 184 12.91 16.84 8.37
C TYR A 184 12.65 18.33 8.09
N ARG A 185 11.50 18.69 7.51
CA ARG A 185 11.11 20.10 7.28
C ARG A 185 11.00 20.87 8.60
N LEU A 186 10.49 20.24 9.66
CA LEU A 186 10.30 20.85 10.99
C LEU A 186 11.40 20.52 12.00
N LYS A 187 12.42 19.73 11.62
CA LYS A 187 13.49 19.23 12.50
C LYS A 187 12.99 18.52 13.76
N ILE A 188 11.82 17.90 13.68
CA ILE A 188 11.23 17.13 14.79
C ILE A 188 11.99 15.80 14.93
N PRO A 189 12.54 15.47 16.12
CA PRO A 189 13.19 14.17 16.34
C PRO A 189 12.19 13.02 16.12
N PRO A 190 12.52 12.00 15.30
CA PRO A 190 11.56 10.97 14.90
C PRO A 190 11.03 10.11 16.06
N PHE A 191 11.78 10.03 17.16
CA PHE A 191 11.40 9.33 18.38
C PHE A 191 10.95 10.26 19.51
N GLU A 192 10.47 11.46 19.19
CA GLU A 192 9.59 12.20 20.09
C GLU A 192 8.25 11.48 20.28
N LYS A 193 7.63 11.69 21.46
CA LYS A 193 6.28 11.17 21.72
C LYS A 193 5.26 11.89 20.85
N ALA A 194 4.51 11.15 20.03
CA ALA A 194 3.62 11.74 19.03
C ALA A 194 2.57 12.70 19.62
N ARG A 195 1.99 12.36 20.78
CA ARG A 195 1.04 13.22 21.49
C ARG A 195 1.68 14.55 21.88
N SER A 196 2.88 14.54 22.46
CA SER A 196 3.58 15.76 22.90
C SER A 196 3.90 16.70 21.73
N VAL A 197 4.22 16.16 20.55
CA VAL A 197 4.38 16.96 19.32
C VAL A 197 3.05 17.59 18.89
N LEU A 198 1.95 16.83 18.93
CA LEU A 198 0.63 17.25 18.42
C LEU A 198 -0.18 18.12 19.38
N GLU A 199 0.00 18.00 20.70
CA GLU A 199 -0.67 18.82 21.72
C GLU A 199 -0.33 20.30 21.58
N THR A 200 0.89 20.63 21.12
CA THR A 200 1.28 22.00 20.79
C THR A 200 0.33 22.65 19.78
N LEU A 201 -0.28 21.87 18.89
CA LEU A 201 -1.19 22.33 17.84
C LEU A 201 -2.61 22.62 18.35
N GLN A 202 -3.03 22.01 19.46
CA GLN A 202 -4.28 22.38 20.13
C GLN A 202 -4.13 23.73 20.84
N GLN A 203 -2.98 23.98 21.47
CA GLN A 203 -2.69 25.24 22.18
C GLN A 203 -2.52 26.42 21.22
N HIS A 204 -1.96 26.20 20.02
CA HIS A 204 -1.79 27.22 18.98
C HIS A 204 -3.05 27.51 18.14
N ARG A 205 -4.25 27.20 18.63
CA ARG A 205 -5.49 27.60 17.94
C ARG A 205 -5.54 29.14 17.89
N PRO A 206 -5.39 29.79 16.72
CA PRO A 206 -5.18 31.24 16.69
C PRO A 206 -6.39 31.95 17.28
N SER A 207 -6.16 32.84 18.25
CA SER A 207 -7.23 33.59 18.88
C SER A 207 -8.07 34.31 17.80
N LEU A 208 -9.37 34.48 18.10
CA LEU A 208 -10.32 35.13 17.19
C LEU A 208 -9.93 36.56 16.79
N LYS A 209 -8.92 37.15 17.45
CA LYS A 209 -8.42 38.52 17.27
C LYS A 209 -7.47 38.75 16.08
N LEU A 210 -6.92 37.71 15.45
CA LEU A 210 -6.07 37.89 14.25
C LEU A 210 -6.90 37.95 12.96
N THR A 211 -6.59 38.91 12.08
CA THR A 211 -7.23 39.06 10.77
C THR A 211 -6.87 37.89 9.84
N LEU A 212 -7.67 37.68 8.79
CA LEU A 212 -7.43 36.59 7.82
C LEU A 212 -6.03 36.69 7.20
N SER A 213 -5.62 37.88 6.77
CA SER A 213 -4.30 38.14 6.18
C SER A 213 -3.14 37.90 7.15
N GLN A 214 -3.30 38.23 8.43
CA GLN A 214 -2.31 37.93 9.47
C GLN A 214 -2.19 36.43 9.74
N LYS A 215 -3.33 35.72 9.81
CA LYS A 215 -3.37 34.24 9.95
C LYS A 215 -2.70 33.55 8.77
N ILE A 216 -2.96 34.00 7.54
CA ILE A 216 -2.32 33.49 6.33
C ILE A 216 -0.80 33.71 6.39
N LYS A 217 -0.34 34.95 6.66
CA LYS A 217 1.10 35.26 6.71
C LYS A 217 1.84 34.46 7.79
N ALA A 218 1.26 34.30 8.98
CA ALA A 218 1.87 33.54 10.06
C ALA A 218 1.96 32.03 9.76
N LYS A 219 0.87 31.42 9.25
CA LYS A 219 0.84 29.99 8.85
C LYS A 219 1.76 29.69 7.68
N LEU A 220 1.86 30.61 6.71
CA LEU A 220 2.75 30.44 5.55
C LEU A 220 4.23 30.44 5.94
N GLN A 221 4.59 31.16 7.01
CA GLN A 221 5.96 31.24 7.52
C GLN A 221 6.30 30.09 8.48
N ASN A 222 5.34 29.62 9.29
CA ASN A 222 5.52 28.56 10.27
C ASN A 222 4.42 27.48 10.12
N PRO A 223 4.48 26.64 9.07
CA PRO A 223 3.50 25.57 8.88
C PRO A 223 3.63 24.48 9.95
N ASP A 224 2.50 23.95 10.42
CA ASP A 224 2.51 22.88 11.42
C ASP A 224 2.64 21.47 10.83
N LEU A 225 2.84 20.47 11.70
CA LEU A 225 3.05 19.08 11.29
C LEU A 225 1.88 18.51 10.46
N LEU A 226 0.63 18.89 10.77
CA LEU A 226 -0.54 18.40 10.05
C LEU A 226 -0.72 19.16 8.73
N GLU A 227 -0.40 20.45 8.68
CA GLU A 227 -0.30 21.22 7.43
C GLU A 227 0.73 20.61 6.48
N LEU A 228 1.91 20.22 6.98
CA LEU A 228 2.92 19.51 6.18
C LEU A 228 2.50 18.09 5.77
N CYS A 229 1.66 17.41 6.55
CA CYS A 229 1.05 16.15 6.11
C CYS A 229 0.15 16.33 4.87
N HIS A 230 -0.34 17.53 4.58
CA HIS A 230 -1.08 17.85 3.35
C HIS A 230 -0.18 18.44 2.25
N SER A 231 0.64 19.44 2.57
CA SER A 231 1.41 20.18 1.56
C SER A 231 2.58 19.38 1.00
N VAL A 232 3.34 18.64 1.82
CA VAL A 232 4.51 17.87 1.36
C VAL A 232 4.11 16.77 0.35
N PRO A 233 3.03 15.98 0.53
CA PRO A 233 2.55 15.09 -0.52
C PRO A 233 2.01 15.84 -1.76
N LYS A 234 1.46 17.06 -1.59
CA LYS A 234 0.95 17.87 -2.70
C LYS A 234 2.07 18.41 -3.59
N GLU A 235 3.24 18.72 -3.02
CA GLU A 235 4.47 19.00 -3.80
C GLU A 235 4.79 17.83 -4.75
N VAL A 236 4.70 16.58 -4.27
CA VAL A 236 4.98 15.38 -5.07
C VAL A 236 3.95 15.18 -6.19
N VAL A 237 2.68 15.51 -5.95
CA VAL A 237 1.64 15.51 -7.00
C VAL A 237 1.95 16.55 -8.08
N GLN A 238 2.34 17.77 -7.68
CA GLN A 238 2.67 18.85 -8.62
C GLN A 238 3.92 18.57 -9.45
N LEU A 239 4.82 17.71 -8.97
CA LEU A 239 6.00 17.25 -9.71
C LEU A 239 5.72 16.14 -10.75
N GLY A 240 4.47 15.68 -10.92
CA GLY A 240 4.16 14.47 -11.72
C GLY A 240 4.53 13.15 -11.03
N GLY A 241 5.07 13.23 -9.80
CA GLY A 241 5.37 12.10 -8.93
C GLY A 241 6.53 11.23 -9.42
N LYS A 242 6.24 10.20 -10.21
CA LYS A 242 7.20 9.20 -10.72
C LYS A 242 6.81 8.70 -12.12
N GLY A 243 6.25 9.57 -12.96
CA GLY A 243 5.96 9.28 -14.37
C GLY A 243 4.89 8.22 -14.55
N TYR A 244 3.71 8.46 -13.97
CA TYR A 244 2.65 7.48 -14.02
C TYR A 244 1.98 7.44 -15.39
N GLY A 245 2.33 6.45 -16.21
CA GLY A 245 1.68 6.18 -17.51
C GLY A 245 2.27 6.93 -18.71
N SER A 246 3.50 7.45 -18.58
CA SER A 246 4.27 8.13 -19.63
C SER A 246 5.65 7.48 -19.78
N GLU A 247 6.28 7.63 -20.95
CA GLU A 247 7.67 7.22 -21.21
C GLU A 247 8.69 8.05 -20.38
N SER A 248 8.26 9.18 -19.80
CA SER A 248 9.07 10.10 -18.98
C SER A 248 9.51 9.54 -17.61
N GLY A 249 9.24 8.27 -17.29
CA GLY A 249 9.45 7.67 -15.97
C GLY A 249 10.86 7.84 -15.36
N GLU A 250 11.92 7.91 -16.18
CA GLU A 250 13.29 8.20 -15.70
C GLU A 250 13.50 9.68 -15.33
N GLU A 251 12.93 10.61 -16.11
CA GLU A 251 12.99 12.05 -15.82
C GLU A 251 12.16 12.38 -14.57
N ASP A 252 10.93 11.86 -14.48
CA ASP A 252 10.08 12.02 -13.31
C ASP A 252 10.73 11.41 -12.05
N PHE A 253 11.40 10.25 -12.18
CA PHE A 253 12.14 9.68 -11.07
C PHE A 253 13.39 10.50 -10.71
N ALA A 254 14.05 11.16 -11.67
CA ALA A 254 15.14 12.10 -11.41
C ALA A 254 14.65 13.36 -10.67
N ALA A 255 13.54 13.96 -11.11
CA ALA A 255 12.88 15.09 -10.45
C ALA A 255 12.46 14.74 -9.01
N PHE A 256 11.82 13.59 -8.81
CA PHE A 256 11.48 13.07 -7.48
C PHE A 256 12.73 12.88 -6.59
N ARG A 257 13.82 12.34 -7.16
CA ARG A 257 15.08 12.13 -6.44
C ARG A 257 15.74 13.45 -6.04
N ALA A 258 15.63 14.50 -6.86
CA ALA A 258 16.11 15.84 -6.56
C ALA A 258 15.24 16.57 -5.50
N TRP A 259 13.94 16.26 -5.45
CA TRP A 259 13.02 16.80 -4.44
C TRP A 259 13.28 16.29 -3.02
N LEU A 260 13.75 15.05 -2.87
CA LEU A 260 14.06 14.43 -1.57
C LEU A 260 15.17 15.19 -0.83
N ARG A 261 14.89 15.60 0.41
CA ARG A 261 15.85 16.34 1.25
C ARG A 261 16.40 15.50 2.40
N CYS A 262 15.76 14.38 2.74
CA CYS A 262 16.12 13.53 3.87
C CYS A 262 16.16 12.04 3.52
N TYR A 263 15.12 11.52 2.86
CA TYR A 263 14.93 10.08 2.68
C TYR A 263 16.03 9.46 1.82
N GLY A 264 16.92 8.69 2.46
CA GLY A 264 18.05 8.07 1.78
C GLY A 264 19.16 9.03 1.35
N MET A 265 19.15 10.29 1.80
CA MET A 265 20.13 11.29 1.39
C MET A 265 21.50 11.08 2.08
N PRO A 266 22.62 11.45 1.43
CA PRO A 266 23.96 11.41 2.04
C PRO A 266 24.03 12.23 3.34
N GLY A 267 24.83 11.77 4.31
CA GLY A 267 25.01 12.47 5.59
C GLY A 267 23.86 12.33 6.60
N MET A 268 22.66 11.94 6.16
CA MET A 268 21.51 11.72 7.04
C MET A 268 21.71 10.50 7.95
N SER A 269 21.15 10.60 9.15
CA SER A 269 21.06 9.51 10.13
C SER A 269 19.92 8.57 9.77
N SER A 270 20.07 7.30 10.11
CA SER A 270 19.01 6.30 9.98
C SER A 270 18.94 5.35 11.18
N LEU A 271 17.72 4.99 11.56
CA LEU A 271 17.36 4.03 12.61
C LEU A 271 16.17 3.17 12.15
N GLN A 272 15.88 2.07 12.85
CA GLN A 272 14.70 1.24 12.62
C GLN A 272 13.64 1.52 13.68
N ASP A 273 12.38 1.62 13.27
CA ASP A 273 11.22 1.60 14.17
C ASP A 273 10.88 0.18 14.66
N ARG A 274 9.86 0.03 15.54
CA ARG A 274 9.46 -1.28 16.07
C ARG A 274 9.00 -2.30 15.02
N HIS A 275 8.66 -1.84 13.82
CA HIS A 275 8.26 -2.68 12.69
C HIS A 275 9.42 -2.96 11.72
N GLY A 276 10.65 -2.63 12.12
CA GLY A 276 11.87 -2.84 11.33
C GLY A 276 12.03 -1.88 10.15
N ARG A 277 11.15 -0.87 10.00
CA ARG A 277 11.19 0.06 8.87
C ARG A 277 12.21 1.15 9.17
N THR A 278 13.07 1.44 8.21
CA THR A 278 14.06 2.52 8.35
C THR A 278 13.38 3.89 8.32
N ILE A 279 13.64 4.70 9.35
CA ILE A 279 13.37 6.14 9.38
C ILE A 279 14.68 6.91 9.11
N TRP A 280 14.61 7.96 8.31
CA TRP A 280 15.70 8.89 8.01
C TRP A 280 15.44 10.23 8.71
N PHE A 281 16.50 10.85 9.23
CA PHE A 281 16.42 12.11 9.97
C PHE A 281 17.78 12.82 10.04
N GLN A 282 17.78 14.05 10.55
CA GLN A 282 18.97 14.86 10.82
C GLN A 282 18.96 15.31 12.28
N GLY A 283 20.11 15.31 12.95
CA GLY A 283 20.22 15.73 14.35
C GLY A 283 19.87 14.62 15.35
N ASP A 284 19.18 14.99 16.43
CA ASP A 284 18.78 14.12 17.53
C ASP A 284 17.73 13.08 17.07
N PRO A 285 17.86 11.78 17.43
CA PRO A 285 16.77 10.83 17.26
C PRO A 285 15.56 11.08 18.17
N GLY A 286 15.73 11.65 19.36
CA GLY A 286 14.67 11.84 20.37
C GLY A 286 14.58 10.73 21.43
N PRO A 287 13.80 10.93 22.50
CA PRO A 287 13.88 10.17 23.75
C PRO A 287 13.40 8.72 23.68
N LEU A 288 12.48 8.39 22.75
CA LEU A 288 11.96 7.02 22.57
C LEU A 288 12.80 6.17 21.61
N ALA A 289 14.03 6.61 21.26
CA ALA A 289 14.90 5.89 20.34
C ALA A 289 15.28 4.50 20.87
N PRO A 290 15.39 3.47 20.00
CA PRO A 290 15.71 2.11 20.42
C PRO A 290 17.10 2.02 21.04
N LYS A 291 17.15 1.79 22.36
CA LYS A 291 18.40 1.66 23.13
C LYS A 291 19.32 0.58 22.54
N GLY A 292 20.62 0.86 22.50
CA GLY A 292 21.65 -0.08 22.03
C GLY A 292 21.91 -0.11 20.51
N ARG A 293 21.13 0.60 19.68
CA ARG A 293 21.37 0.68 18.22
C ARG A 293 22.03 2.00 17.83
N LYS A 294 23.31 1.96 17.45
CA LYS A 294 24.02 3.11 16.86
C LYS A 294 23.36 3.51 15.54
N SER A 295 23.07 4.80 15.36
CA SER A 295 22.52 5.32 14.09
C SER A 295 23.52 5.11 12.95
N ARG A 296 23.01 4.65 11.80
CA ARG A 296 23.84 4.45 10.61
C ARG A 296 23.77 5.71 9.75
N LYS A 297 24.89 6.44 9.64
CA LYS A 297 25.06 7.51 8.65
C LYS A 297 25.34 6.90 7.28
N LYS A 298 24.63 7.34 6.24
CA LYS A 298 24.92 6.93 4.86
C LYS A 298 26.19 7.66 4.39
N LYS A 299 27.32 6.94 4.31
CA LYS A 299 28.53 7.42 3.64
C LYS A 299 28.20 7.72 2.17
N SER A 300 28.74 8.80 1.64
CA SER A 300 28.80 9.01 0.19
C SER A 300 29.61 7.87 -0.43
N LYS A 301 29.04 7.18 -1.44
CA LYS A 301 29.86 6.45 -2.40
C LYS A 301 30.46 7.51 -3.32
N ALA A 302 31.79 7.61 -3.35
CA ALA A 302 32.44 8.27 -4.46
C ALA A 302 32.13 7.48 -5.74
N THR A 303 31.79 8.18 -6.81
CA THR A 303 31.57 7.55 -8.12
C THR A 303 32.92 7.05 -8.62
N GLN A 304 33.12 5.73 -8.56
CA GLN A 304 34.12 5.06 -9.40
C GLN A 304 33.49 4.87 -10.78
N PRO A 305 34.19 5.19 -11.88
CA PRO A 305 33.67 4.97 -13.24
C PRO A 305 33.49 3.46 -13.51
N SER A 306 32.54 3.14 -14.38
CA SER A 306 32.25 1.77 -14.81
C SER A 306 33.45 1.16 -15.56
N PRO A 307 33.74 -0.15 -15.40
CA PRO A 307 34.83 -0.81 -16.10
C PRO A 307 34.39 -1.29 -17.50
N GLU A 308 34.22 -0.35 -18.44
CA GLU A 308 34.03 -0.64 -19.86
C GLU A 308 35.02 0.16 -20.69
N ASP A 309 36.30 -0.24 -20.62
CA ASP A 309 37.28 -0.13 -21.71
C ASP A 309 38.61 -0.78 -21.28
N ARG A 310 38.75 -2.09 -21.53
CA ARG A 310 40.06 -2.78 -21.61
C ARG A 310 40.01 -3.89 -22.65
N VAL A 311 40.86 -3.72 -23.67
CA VAL A 311 41.13 -4.66 -24.78
C VAL A 311 41.74 -5.97 -24.24
N GLU A 312 41.55 -7.05 -24.99
CA GLU A 312 41.89 -8.44 -24.61
C GLU A 312 43.41 -8.74 -24.46
N ASP A 313 43.68 -9.69 -23.56
CA ASP A 313 44.74 -10.73 -23.57
C ASP A 313 46.24 -10.37 -23.48
N PRO A 314 47.15 -11.34 -23.13
CA PRO A 314 46.89 -12.76 -22.81
C PRO A 314 47.42 -13.27 -21.44
N LEU A 315 46.99 -14.48 -21.09
CA LEU A 315 47.40 -15.26 -19.90
C LEU A 315 48.84 -15.84 -19.98
N PRO A 316 49.58 -15.91 -18.85
CA PRO A 316 50.78 -16.76 -18.70
C PRO A 316 50.51 -18.05 -17.88
N PRO A 317 51.39 -19.08 -17.97
CA PRO A 317 50.98 -20.48 -17.83
C PRO A 317 51.14 -21.12 -16.45
N SER A 318 50.50 -22.28 -16.32
CA SER A 318 50.55 -23.18 -15.16
C SER A 318 51.95 -23.75 -14.88
N LYS A 319 52.27 -23.93 -13.60
CA LYS A 319 53.30 -24.88 -13.13
C LYS A 319 52.76 -25.71 -11.97
N ALA A 320 52.58 -27.00 -12.21
CA ALA A 320 52.35 -27.98 -11.16
C ALA A 320 53.69 -28.38 -10.52
N LEU A 321 53.70 -28.59 -9.20
CA LEU A 321 54.73 -29.35 -8.52
C LEU A 321 54.10 -30.26 -7.46
N SER A 322 54.28 -31.56 -7.67
CA SER A 322 53.85 -32.64 -6.78
C SER A 322 54.94 -32.93 -5.73
N ARG A 323 54.55 -33.48 -4.55
CA ARG A 323 55.19 -34.66 -3.92
C ARG A 323 54.59 -35.12 -2.58
N THR A 324 53.95 -36.30 -2.63
CA THR A 324 54.07 -37.48 -1.72
C THR A 324 54.04 -37.40 -0.18
N ARG A 325 53.04 -38.14 0.36
CA ARG A 325 53.10 -39.20 1.42
C ARG A 325 53.77 -38.91 2.79
N ARG A 326 52.97 -39.05 3.87
CA ARG A 326 52.97 -40.25 4.76
C ARG A 326 51.73 -40.31 5.68
N ALA A 327 51.50 -41.46 6.31
CA ALA A 327 50.27 -41.80 7.03
C ALA A 327 50.53 -42.34 8.45
N LYS A 328 49.50 -42.29 9.34
CA LYS A 328 49.14 -43.28 10.39
C LYS A 328 47.79 -42.88 11.03
N ARG A 329 46.77 -43.76 10.98
CA ARG A 329 46.21 -44.58 12.11
C ARG A 329 45.72 -43.74 13.31
N HIS A 330 44.46 -43.78 13.73
CA HIS A 330 43.73 -44.99 14.19
C HIS A 330 42.19 -44.86 14.10
N LEU A 331 41.52 -46.01 14.00
CA LEU A 331 40.10 -46.24 14.31
C LEU A 331 39.98 -47.60 15.04
N PRO A 332 38.91 -47.83 15.81
CA PRO A 332 38.14 -49.08 15.78
C PRO A 332 36.72 -48.78 15.24
N GLU A 333 36.15 -49.51 14.27
CA GLU A 333 35.54 -50.86 14.41
C GLU A 333 34.39 -50.87 15.44
N ARG A 334 33.18 -51.39 15.20
CA ARG A 334 32.48 -52.15 14.12
C ARG A 334 30.95 -51.92 14.33
N THR A 335 29.95 -52.31 13.53
CA THR A 335 29.71 -53.23 12.39
C THR A 335 28.45 -52.67 11.68
N ALA A 336 28.36 -52.54 10.35
CA ALA A 336 27.71 -53.47 9.40
C ALA A 336 26.32 -54.04 9.85
N THR A 337 25.30 -54.21 9.00
CA THR A 337 25.33 -54.67 7.59
C THR A 337 23.99 -54.40 6.83
N GLN A 338 24.05 -53.96 5.56
CA GLN A 338 23.11 -54.12 4.39
C GLN A 338 21.58 -53.81 4.55
N ARG A 339 20.79 -53.12 3.68
CA ARG A 339 20.66 -52.93 2.20
C ARG A 339 20.21 -54.20 1.41
N PRO A 340 19.55 -54.09 0.22
CA PRO A 340 18.73 -53.01 -0.38
C PRO A 340 17.46 -53.53 -1.15
N GLU A 341 16.85 -52.67 -2.01
CA GLU A 341 15.98 -52.99 -3.19
C GLU A 341 14.59 -53.65 -2.94
N GLY A 342 13.54 -53.45 -3.76
CA GLY A 342 13.38 -52.57 -4.93
C GLY A 342 11.94 -52.56 -5.51
N THR A 343 11.64 -51.55 -6.33
CA THR A 343 10.69 -51.47 -7.48
C THR A 343 9.26 -52.09 -7.49
N SER A 344 8.29 -51.19 -7.75
CA SER A 344 7.29 -51.24 -8.86
C SER A 344 5.82 -51.63 -8.61
N LEU A 345 4.95 -50.92 -9.36
CA LEU A 345 3.54 -51.19 -9.72
C LEU A 345 2.50 -51.24 -8.56
N GLN A 346 1.20 -50.96 -8.72
CA GLN A 346 0.32 -50.10 -9.54
C GLN A 346 -1.12 -50.49 -9.08
N GLN A 347 -2.14 -49.68 -9.38
CA GLN A 347 -3.60 -49.98 -9.26
C GLN A 347 -4.29 -49.77 -7.88
N ASP A 348 -5.08 -48.69 -7.82
CA ASP A 348 -6.45 -48.66 -7.27
C ASP A 348 -7.35 -49.69 -8.01
N PRO A 349 -8.47 -50.22 -7.45
CA PRO A 349 -9.51 -49.37 -6.86
C PRO A 349 -10.42 -49.96 -5.73
N GLU A 350 -11.41 -49.13 -5.37
CA GLU A 350 -12.73 -49.43 -4.79
C GLU A 350 -12.90 -49.81 -3.31
N VAL A 351 -13.99 -49.24 -2.76
CA VAL A 351 -14.50 -49.34 -1.39
C VAL A 351 -15.81 -50.12 -1.45
N PRO A 352 -16.08 -51.07 -0.52
CA PRO A 352 -17.32 -50.92 0.25
C PRO A 352 -17.28 -51.38 1.73
N THR A 353 -17.72 -50.46 2.60
CA THR A 353 -18.59 -50.68 3.80
C THR A 353 -18.39 -51.88 4.75
N VAL A 354 -18.18 -51.57 6.05
CA VAL A 354 -18.59 -52.40 7.21
C VAL A 354 -19.21 -51.50 8.30
N PRO A 355 -20.26 -51.93 9.06
CA PRO A 355 -21.09 -51.02 9.86
C PRO A 355 -20.83 -51.01 11.40
N LYS A 356 -21.56 -50.09 12.06
CA LYS A 356 -21.62 -49.72 13.49
C LYS A 356 -21.60 -50.86 14.55
N LYS A 357 -20.85 -50.62 15.64
CA LYS A 357 -21.19 -50.77 17.09
C LYS A 357 -19.92 -50.45 17.93
N GLY A 358 -19.92 -49.88 19.14
CA GLY A 358 -20.97 -49.31 20.00
C GLY A 358 -20.46 -49.06 21.44
N ARG A 359 -21.23 -48.30 22.26
CA ARG A 359 -21.00 -47.88 23.68
C ARG A 359 -19.97 -46.74 23.88
N ARG A 360 -20.25 -45.57 24.51
CA ARG A 360 -21.09 -45.07 25.65
C ARG A 360 -20.36 -44.99 27.01
N LYS A 361 -20.08 -43.75 27.44
CA LYS A 361 -20.28 -43.06 28.75
C LYS A 361 -20.08 -41.56 28.41
N GLY A 362 -20.97 -40.58 28.65
CA GLY A 362 -21.76 -40.24 29.85
C GLY A 362 -20.89 -39.35 30.76
N ARG A 363 -21.22 -38.14 31.24
CA ARG A 363 -22.43 -37.29 31.35
C ARG A 363 -22.00 -35.80 31.12
N GLN A 364 -22.80 -34.74 30.98
CA GLN A 364 -24.26 -34.50 30.87
C GLN A 364 -24.51 -33.22 30.00
N ALA A 365 -25.62 -32.48 30.14
CA ALA A 365 -25.89 -31.20 29.47
C ALA A 365 -26.64 -30.20 30.39
N ALA A 366 -26.60 -28.90 30.03
CA ALA A 366 -27.51 -27.87 30.53
C ALA A 366 -27.99 -26.99 29.34
N SER A 367 -29.23 -26.48 29.42
CA SER A 367 -30.05 -26.06 28.29
C SER A 367 -30.23 -24.54 28.14
N GLY A 368 -30.56 -24.04 26.95
CA GLY A 368 -31.28 -22.77 26.82
C GLY A 368 -31.15 -21.98 25.51
N HIS A 369 -31.85 -22.36 24.44
CA HIS A 369 -32.07 -21.46 23.31
C HIS A 369 -33.18 -20.43 23.61
N ARG A 370 -32.98 -19.16 23.24
CA ARG A 370 -34.07 -18.23 22.91
C ARG A 370 -33.77 -17.47 21.61
N ARG A 371 -34.75 -17.43 20.71
CA ARG A 371 -34.74 -16.65 19.46
C ARG A 371 -34.96 -15.16 19.73
N PRO A 372 -34.49 -14.24 18.86
CA PRO A 372 -34.79 -12.81 18.98
C PRO A 372 -36.27 -12.50 18.66
N ARG A 373 -36.84 -11.53 19.38
CA ARG A 373 -38.22 -11.03 19.17
C ARG A 373 -38.20 -9.78 18.29
N LYS A 374 -39.18 -9.66 17.40
CA LYS A 374 -39.47 -8.44 16.63
C LYS A 374 -39.87 -7.30 17.57
N VAL A 375 -39.49 -6.08 17.24
CA VAL A 375 -40.18 -4.84 17.67
C VAL A 375 -40.74 -4.20 16.40
N LYS A 376 -42.01 -3.79 16.47
CA LYS A 376 -42.72 -3.08 15.39
C LYS A 376 -42.79 -1.58 15.76
N ALA A 377 -43.02 -0.74 14.76
CA ALA A 377 -43.19 0.70 14.95
C ALA A 377 -44.47 1.04 15.73
N ASP A 378 -44.43 2.17 16.43
CA ASP A 378 -45.61 2.96 16.79
C ASP A 378 -45.39 4.40 16.31
N THR A 379 -46.39 4.93 15.62
CA THR A 379 -46.49 6.33 15.18
C THR A 379 -47.69 6.94 15.90
N PRO A 380 -47.57 8.10 16.54
CA PRO A 380 -48.72 8.96 16.85
C PRO A 380 -48.87 10.03 15.77
N SER A 381 -50.11 10.35 15.41
CA SER A 381 -50.47 11.40 14.45
C SER A 381 -51.72 12.14 14.88
N LEU A 382 -51.81 13.42 14.47
CA LEU A 382 -52.95 14.34 14.62
C LEU A 382 -53.11 14.91 16.06
N ASP A 383 -53.51 16.18 16.26
CA ASP A 383 -54.27 17.10 15.41
C ASP A 383 -53.74 18.57 15.45
N PRO A 384 -54.30 19.53 14.65
CA PRO A 384 -53.70 20.84 14.38
C PRO A 384 -54.22 22.01 15.25
N GLU A 385 -53.44 23.09 15.32
CA GLU A 385 -53.93 24.44 15.62
C GLU A 385 -53.62 25.41 14.47
N GLY A 386 -54.59 26.25 14.13
CA GLY A 386 -54.42 27.35 13.19
C GLY A 386 -55.35 28.51 13.53
N THR A 387 -54.75 29.68 13.77
CA THR A 387 -55.39 31.00 13.89
C THR A 387 -54.29 32.01 13.48
N SER A 388 -54.37 32.71 12.35
CA SER A 388 -55.09 33.99 12.15
C SER A 388 -54.74 35.06 13.20
N ALA A 389 -54.48 36.33 12.89
CA ALA A 389 -54.29 37.03 11.62
C ALA A 389 -53.75 38.46 11.91
N SER A 390 -53.09 39.11 10.95
CA SER A 390 -53.11 40.57 10.64
C SER A 390 -52.11 40.88 9.54
#